data_AF-W6RUI6-F1
#
_entry.id   AF-W6RUI6-F1
#
_cell.length_a   1.000
_cell.length_b   1.000
_cell.length_c   1.000
_cell.angle_alpha   90.00
_cell.angle_beta   90.00
_cell.angle_gamma   90.00
#
_symmetry.space_group_name_H-M   'P 1'
#
loop_
_entity.id
_entity.type
_entity.pdbx_description
1 polymer ?
#
loop_
_entity_poly.entity_id
_entity_poly.type
_entity_poly.pdbx_seq_one_letter_code
_entity_poly.pdbx_strand_id
1 'polypeptide(L)'
;MNKEEFLDILKDYLKGHFSALEIDDILRDYEEFFINGKLEGKSEEEVAKGLGSPKQVATELIREMKGSFGEENYAKENVDTIKKNVFRLFNKARNKSKEFLNSDAIVKGEISSFAVKLIILFITLILAIPVGTIIVTLMTMGIGAIVATIVNVLVYMAAVTTFSVKTSIAVTIFFGGLIYTGILIIGWTLYIKIVSFMILFIRKYIGWIKTKLMYVRAKNNYEINGGVKEDE
;
A
#
# COMPACT_ATOMS: atom_id res chain seq x y z
N MET A 1 20.91 4.82 43.28
CA MET A 1 19.91 5.16 42.25
C MET A 1 18.89 4.04 42.25
N ASN A 2 17.62 4.41 42.25
CA ASN A 2 16.51 3.45 42.18
C ASN A 2 16.14 3.17 40.72
N LYS A 3 15.18 2.27 40.48
CA LYS A 3 14.74 1.91 39.13
C LYS A 3 14.27 3.12 38.32
N GLU A 4 13.41 3.95 38.91
CA GLU A 4 12.79 5.10 38.24
C GLU A 4 13.84 6.12 37.79
N GLU A 5 14.78 6.44 38.68
CA GLU A 5 15.89 7.36 38.40
C GLU A 5 16.82 6.81 37.31
N PHE A 6 17.10 5.50 37.30
CA PHE A 6 17.91 4.87 36.27
C PHE A 6 17.24 4.98 34.89
N LEU A 7 15.96 4.61 34.79
CA LEU A 7 15.22 4.58 33.53
C LEU A 7 14.96 5.99 32.98
N ASP A 8 14.72 6.99 33.84
CA ASP A 8 14.51 8.37 33.40
C ASP A 8 15.80 8.98 32.82
N ILE A 9 16.94 8.75 33.49
CA ILE A 9 18.25 9.19 32.98
C ILE A 9 18.59 8.47 31.67
N LEU A 10 18.35 7.15 31.59
CA LEU A 10 18.56 6.38 30.37
C LEU A 10 17.72 6.93 29.22
N LYS A 11 16.42 7.16 29.45
CA LYS A 11 15.50 7.77 28.49
C LYS A 11 15.99 9.11 27.98
N ASP A 12 16.45 9.98 28.88
CA ASP A 12 16.96 11.30 28.51
C ASP A 12 18.21 11.23 27.64
N TYR A 13 19.12 10.28 27.87
CA TYR A 13 20.28 10.09 27.01
C TYR A 13 19.95 9.43 25.66
N LEU A 14 18.85 8.67 25.57
CA LEU A 14 18.39 8.06 24.31
C LEU A 14 17.57 9.03 23.45
N LYS A 15 16.96 10.07 24.05
CA LYS A 15 16.23 11.12 23.33
C LYS A 15 17.13 11.80 22.30
N GLY A 16 16.65 11.88 21.06
CA GLY A 16 17.39 12.47 19.94
C GLY A 16 18.27 11.48 19.18
N HIS A 17 18.42 10.25 19.67
CA HIS A 17 19.12 9.16 18.98
C HIS A 17 18.17 8.06 18.49
N PHE A 18 17.05 7.85 19.18
CA PHE A 18 16.05 6.83 18.87
C PHE A 18 14.64 7.43 18.76
N SER A 19 13.74 6.75 18.05
CA SER A 19 12.31 7.08 18.01
C SER A 19 11.63 6.77 19.35
N ALA A 20 10.44 7.35 19.57
CA ALA A 20 9.71 7.14 20.82
C ALA A 20 9.33 5.67 21.09
N LEU A 21 9.09 4.89 20.03
CA LEU A 21 8.79 3.45 20.14
C LEU A 21 10.02 2.64 20.53
N GLU A 22 11.16 2.89 19.89
CA GLU A 22 12.43 2.22 20.21
C GLU A 22 12.89 2.52 21.63
N ILE A 23 12.71 3.77 22.08
CA ILE A 23 13.01 4.15 23.47
C ILE A 23 12.12 3.36 24.44
N ASP A 24 10.82 3.19 24.16
CA ASP A 24 9.92 2.43 25.03
C ASP A 24 10.32 0.94 25.12
N ASP A 25 10.67 0.34 23.99
CA ASP A 25 11.12 -1.05 23.94
C ASP A 25 12.43 -1.26 24.72
N ILE A 26 13.42 -0.37 24.53
CA ILE A 26 14.68 -0.40 25.30
C ILE A 26 14.40 -0.26 26.80
N LEU A 27 13.55 0.68 27.21
CA LEU A 27 13.24 0.89 28.62
C LEU A 27 12.54 -0.33 29.23
N ARG A 28 11.70 -1.03 28.46
CA ARG A 28 11.03 -2.26 28.89
C ARG A 28 12.01 -3.39 29.15
N ASP A 29 12.99 -3.57 28.27
CA ASP A 29 14.05 -4.57 28.46
C ASP A 29 14.86 -4.29 29.74
N TYR A 30 15.19 -3.03 30.00
CA TYR A 30 15.88 -2.63 31.22
C TYR A 30 15.00 -2.75 32.47
N GLU A 31 13.70 -2.48 32.37
CA GLU A 31 12.75 -2.72 33.46
C GLU A 31 12.69 -4.21 33.84
N GLU A 32 12.80 -5.12 32.87
CA GLU A 32 12.86 -6.56 33.12
C GLU A 32 14.04 -6.98 34.00
N PHE A 33 15.21 -6.33 33.85
CA PHE A 33 16.37 -6.57 34.73
C PHE A 33 16.09 -6.20 36.20
N PHE A 34 15.35 -5.12 36.44
CA PHE A 34 14.94 -4.72 37.80
C PHE A 34 13.90 -5.68 38.38
N ILE A 35 12.96 -6.16 37.55
CA ILE A 35 11.99 -7.18 37.95
C ILE A 35 12.72 -8.47 38.35
N ASN A 36 13.65 -8.93 37.53
CA ASN A 36 14.42 -10.16 37.79
C ASN A 36 15.29 -10.02 39.04
N GLY A 37 15.97 -8.89 39.23
CA GLY A 37 16.75 -8.65 40.45
C GLY A 37 15.91 -8.64 41.72
N LYS A 38 14.68 -8.10 41.66
CA LYS A 38 13.73 -8.16 42.77
C LYS A 38 13.29 -9.59 43.09
N LEU A 39 13.08 -10.42 42.07
CA LEU A 39 12.75 -11.85 42.25
C LEU A 39 13.91 -12.64 42.87
N GLU A 40 15.15 -12.23 42.60
CA GLU A 40 16.37 -12.78 43.20
C GLU A 40 16.67 -12.24 44.61
N GLY A 41 15.84 -11.33 45.13
CA GLY A 41 16.00 -10.74 46.46
C GLY A 41 17.05 -9.60 46.54
N LYS A 42 17.48 -9.05 45.39
CA LYS A 42 18.39 -7.90 45.33
C LYS A 42 17.62 -6.58 45.49
N SER A 43 18.28 -5.58 46.07
CA SER A 43 17.78 -4.20 46.10
C SER A 43 17.90 -3.54 44.73
N GLU A 44 17.08 -2.51 44.45
CA GLU A 44 17.14 -1.79 43.17
C GLU A 44 18.50 -1.11 42.97
N GLU A 45 19.14 -0.67 44.05
CA GLU A 45 20.48 -0.07 44.02
C GLU A 45 21.55 -1.08 43.59
N GLU A 46 21.43 -2.34 44.01
CA GLU A 46 22.35 -3.42 43.61
C GLU A 46 22.16 -3.78 42.14
N VAL A 47 20.91 -3.81 41.65
CA VAL A 47 20.62 -4.06 40.24
C VAL A 47 21.18 -2.93 39.38
N ALA A 48 20.91 -1.67 39.74
CA ALA A 48 21.43 -0.52 39.00
C ALA A 48 22.97 -0.51 38.98
N LYS A 49 23.62 -0.87 40.09
CA LYS A 49 25.09 -1.01 40.14
C LYS A 49 25.61 -2.12 39.23
N GLY A 50 24.86 -3.23 39.10
CA GLY A 50 25.17 -4.32 38.19
C GLY A 50 25.02 -3.97 36.71
N LEU A 51 24.05 -3.12 36.37
CA LEU A 51 23.82 -2.61 35.01
C LEU A 51 24.84 -1.54 34.59
N GLY A 52 25.48 -0.86 35.54
CA GLY A 52 26.44 0.22 35.27
C GLY A 52 25.78 1.60 35.28
N SER A 53 26.43 2.61 34.69
CA SER A 53 25.82 3.95 34.62
C SER A 53 24.85 4.05 33.44
N PRO A 54 23.64 4.62 33.60
CA PRO A 54 22.65 4.73 32.52
C PRO A 54 23.20 5.52 31.31
N LYS A 55 24.12 6.46 31.55
CA LYS A 55 24.82 7.21 30.50
C LYS A 55 25.73 6.31 29.64
N GLN A 56 26.48 5.40 30.26
CA GLN A 56 27.37 4.47 29.54
C GLN A 56 26.54 3.49 28.71
N VAL A 57 25.48 2.94 29.32
CA VAL A 57 24.50 2.09 28.65
C VAL A 57 23.95 2.78 27.40
N ALA A 58 23.45 4.01 27.54
CA ALA A 58 22.94 4.77 26.40
C ALA A 58 24.01 4.99 25.32
N THR A 59 25.23 5.34 25.70
CA THR A 59 26.33 5.59 24.75
C THR A 59 26.68 4.33 23.95
N GLU A 60 26.69 3.17 24.60
CA GLU A 60 26.98 1.89 23.96
C GLU A 60 25.84 1.48 23.01
N LEU A 61 24.59 1.61 23.45
CA LEU A 61 23.41 1.38 22.60
C LEU A 61 23.42 2.27 21.37
N ILE A 62 23.75 3.56 21.53
CA ILE A 62 23.89 4.51 20.40
C ILE A 62 25.02 4.09 19.46
N ARG A 63 26.14 3.58 19.99
CA ARG A 63 27.31 3.16 19.21
C ARG A 63 27.03 1.91 18.40
N GLU A 64 26.44 0.90 19.03
CA GLU A 64 26.05 -0.36 18.38
C GLU A 64 24.99 -0.10 17.31
N MET A 65 23.98 0.70 17.64
CA MET A 65 22.91 0.99 16.70
C MET A 65 23.29 1.99 15.61
N LYS A 66 24.20 2.95 15.81
CA LYS A 66 24.73 3.79 14.70
C LYS A 66 25.45 2.99 13.61
N GLY A 67 25.88 1.75 13.87
CA GLY A 67 26.33 0.82 12.83
C GLY A 67 25.19 0.24 11.99
N SER A 68 23.95 0.27 12.49
CA SER A 68 22.73 -0.32 11.91
C SER A 68 21.71 0.72 11.42
N PHE A 69 21.83 2.00 11.82
CA PHE A 69 20.92 3.10 11.45
C PHE A 69 21.18 3.71 10.06
N GLY A 70 21.81 2.94 9.15
CA GLY A 70 21.93 3.31 7.74
C GLY A 70 20.69 2.98 6.91
N GLU A 71 19.81 2.09 7.38
CA GLU A 71 18.82 1.44 6.49
C GLU A 71 17.54 2.25 6.23
N GLU A 72 17.02 3.00 7.22
CA GLU A 72 15.72 3.68 7.06
C GLU A 72 15.80 4.97 6.22
N ASN A 73 16.90 5.72 6.31
CA ASN A 73 17.16 6.90 5.48
C ASN A 73 17.64 6.52 4.07
N TYR A 74 18.38 5.41 3.91
CA TYR A 74 18.69 4.85 2.58
C TYR A 74 17.41 4.47 1.84
N ALA A 75 16.45 3.83 2.51
CA ALA A 75 15.22 3.37 1.85
C ALA A 75 14.37 4.54 1.32
N LYS A 76 14.20 5.62 2.09
CA LYS A 76 13.40 6.78 1.65
C LYS A 76 14.06 7.58 0.52
N GLU A 77 15.36 7.85 0.58
CA GLU A 77 16.07 8.58 -0.48
C GLU A 77 16.12 7.80 -1.80
N ASN A 78 16.32 6.48 -1.72
CA ASN A 78 16.31 5.61 -2.89
C ASN A 78 14.91 5.53 -3.52
N VAL A 79 13.83 5.45 -2.73
CA VAL A 79 12.46 5.38 -3.26
C VAL A 79 12.07 6.66 -4.02
N ASP A 80 12.43 7.84 -3.52
CA ASP A 80 12.11 9.10 -4.22
C ASP A 80 12.95 9.28 -5.49
N THR A 81 14.20 8.84 -5.48
CA THR A 81 15.08 8.84 -6.65
C THR A 81 14.57 7.84 -7.70
N ILE A 82 14.13 6.65 -7.28
CA ILE A 82 13.51 5.64 -8.14
C ILE A 82 12.20 6.18 -8.73
N LYS A 83 11.30 6.76 -7.92
CA LYS A 83 10.05 7.36 -8.41
C LYS A 83 10.30 8.42 -9.47
N LYS A 84 11.25 9.34 -9.24
CA LYS A 84 11.62 10.38 -10.22
C LYS A 84 12.17 9.77 -11.51
N ASN A 85 13.02 8.74 -11.41
CA ASN A 85 13.59 8.06 -12.57
C ASN A 85 12.53 7.29 -13.38
N VAL A 86 11.63 6.57 -12.69
CA VAL A 86 10.50 5.87 -13.30
C VAL A 86 9.54 6.85 -13.96
N PHE A 87 9.21 7.97 -13.31
CA PHE A 87 8.34 9.00 -13.88
C PHE A 87 8.96 9.65 -15.13
N ARG A 88 10.26 9.92 -15.10
CA ARG A 88 11.01 10.45 -16.26
C ARG A 88 11.02 9.46 -17.42
N LEU A 89 11.25 8.17 -17.15
CA LEU A 89 11.17 7.10 -18.14
C LEU A 89 9.76 6.96 -18.71
N PHE A 90 8.73 7.00 -17.86
CA PHE A 90 7.33 6.94 -18.26
C PHE A 90 6.95 8.11 -19.16
N ASN A 91 7.32 9.34 -18.81
CA ASN A 91 7.05 10.51 -19.64
C ASN A 91 7.79 10.48 -20.98
N LYS A 92 9.04 10.03 -20.98
CA LYS A 92 9.81 9.84 -22.23
C LYS A 92 9.15 8.78 -23.12
N ALA A 93 8.77 7.64 -22.54
CA ALA A 93 8.06 6.57 -23.24
C ALA A 93 6.69 7.02 -23.76
N ARG A 94 5.94 7.82 -22.98
CA ARG A 94 4.63 8.36 -23.36
C ARG A 94 4.71 9.37 -24.51
N ASN A 95 5.69 10.26 -24.49
CA ASN A 95 5.86 11.25 -25.56
C ASN A 95 6.29 10.55 -26.85
N LYS A 96 7.23 9.60 -26.74
CA LYS A 96 7.67 8.79 -27.87
C LYS A 96 6.52 7.93 -28.40
N SER A 97 5.73 7.26 -27.56
CA SER A 97 4.60 6.45 -28.04
C SER A 97 3.50 7.28 -28.72
N LYS A 98 3.29 8.56 -28.34
CA LYS A 98 2.37 9.46 -29.06
C LYS A 98 2.85 9.79 -30.47
N GLU A 99 4.15 10.01 -30.62
CA GLU A 99 4.78 10.30 -31.92
C GLU A 99 4.77 9.06 -32.81
N PHE A 100 5.16 7.90 -32.26
CA PHE A 100 5.21 6.62 -32.97
C PHE A 100 3.85 5.93 -33.16
N LEU A 101 2.80 6.27 -32.40
CA LEU A 101 1.44 5.74 -32.65
C LEU A 101 0.49 6.83 -33.15
N ASN A 102 1.04 7.86 -33.80
CA ASN A 102 0.20 8.86 -34.46
C ASN A 102 -0.66 8.16 -35.52
N SER A 103 -1.96 8.45 -35.52
CA SER A 103 -2.89 7.82 -36.46
C SER A 103 -2.49 8.11 -37.90
N ASP A 104 -1.93 9.29 -38.18
CA ASP A 104 -1.46 9.67 -39.51
C ASP A 104 -0.25 8.84 -39.97
N ALA A 105 0.70 8.55 -39.06
CA ALA A 105 1.88 7.72 -39.38
C ALA A 105 1.51 6.25 -39.64
N ILE A 106 0.46 5.76 -38.96
CA ILE A 106 -0.07 4.40 -39.21
C ILE A 106 -0.71 4.35 -40.61
N VAL A 107 -1.53 5.34 -40.97
CA VAL A 107 -2.23 5.37 -42.27
C VAL A 107 -1.27 5.64 -43.44
N LYS A 108 -0.28 6.54 -43.27
CA LYS A 108 0.69 6.94 -44.31
C LYS A 108 1.75 5.88 -44.65
N GLY A 109 1.75 4.73 -43.97
CA GLY A 109 2.69 3.67 -44.32
C GLY A 109 3.96 3.61 -43.48
N GLU A 110 4.31 4.70 -42.78
CA GLU A 110 5.60 4.90 -42.08
C GLU A 110 5.94 3.81 -41.05
N ILE A 111 4.91 3.12 -40.52
CA ILE A 111 5.06 2.04 -39.54
C ILE A 111 4.35 0.78 -40.02
N SER A 112 5.07 -0.35 -40.01
CA SER A 112 4.50 -1.64 -40.37
C SER A 112 3.33 -2.02 -39.45
N SER A 113 2.27 -2.58 -40.05
CA SER A 113 1.10 -3.09 -39.32
C SER A 113 1.46 -4.16 -38.28
N PHE A 114 2.55 -4.89 -38.50
CA PHE A 114 3.11 -5.85 -37.56
C PHE A 114 3.71 -5.18 -36.33
N ALA A 115 4.48 -4.10 -36.51
CA ALA A 115 5.10 -3.36 -35.42
C ALA A 115 4.05 -2.75 -34.48
N VAL A 116 2.97 -2.18 -35.04
CA VAL A 116 1.86 -1.63 -34.24
C VAL A 116 1.19 -2.71 -33.38
N LYS A 117 0.96 -3.91 -33.94
CA LYS A 117 0.38 -5.04 -33.20
C LYS A 117 1.30 -5.52 -32.07
N LEU A 118 2.60 -5.62 -32.30
CA LEU A 118 3.58 -5.98 -31.27
C LEU A 118 3.62 -4.95 -30.13
N ILE A 119 3.58 -3.66 -30.45
CA ILE A 119 3.55 -2.59 -29.44
C ILE A 119 2.28 -2.69 -28.57
N ILE A 120 1.11 -2.88 -29.18
CA ILE A 120 -0.15 -3.05 -28.44
C ILE A 120 -0.10 -4.30 -27.54
N LEU A 121 0.46 -5.41 -28.04
CA LEU A 121 0.64 -6.64 -27.26
C LEU A 121 1.53 -6.39 -26.05
N PHE A 122 2.66 -5.70 -26.25
CA PHE A 122 3.60 -5.39 -25.17
C PHE A 122 2.98 -4.47 -24.11
N ILE A 123 2.25 -3.42 -24.52
CA ILE A 123 1.50 -2.55 -23.60
C ILE A 123 0.45 -3.35 -22.82
N THR A 124 -0.26 -4.25 -23.47
CA THR A 124 -1.28 -5.09 -22.82
C THR A 124 -0.66 -6.05 -21.82
N LEU A 125 0.47 -6.68 -22.15
CA LEU A 125 1.18 -7.59 -21.25
C LEU A 125 1.68 -6.88 -19.99
N ILE A 126 2.26 -5.68 -20.16
CA ILE A 126 2.71 -4.84 -19.05
C ILE A 126 1.53 -4.42 -18.17
N LEU A 127 0.39 -4.07 -18.76
CA LEU A 127 -0.78 -3.60 -18.02
C LEU A 127 -1.55 -4.75 -17.34
N ALA A 128 -1.45 -5.98 -17.85
CA ALA A 128 -2.20 -7.13 -17.35
C ALA A 128 -1.89 -7.46 -15.89
N ILE A 129 -0.61 -7.41 -15.48
CA ILE A 129 -0.18 -7.71 -14.12
C ILE A 129 -0.77 -6.73 -13.09
N PRO A 130 -0.57 -5.41 -13.19
CA PRO A 130 -1.14 -4.47 -12.23
C PRO A 130 -2.66 -4.44 -12.27
N VAL A 131 -3.30 -4.56 -13.45
CA VAL A 131 -4.77 -4.62 -13.51
C VAL A 131 -5.30 -5.89 -12.86
N GLY A 132 -4.66 -7.04 -13.10
CA GLY A 132 -5.03 -8.31 -12.47
C GLY A 132 -4.95 -8.26 -10.95
N THR A 133 -3.85 -7.73 -10.40
CA THR A 133 -3.71 -7.55 -8.94
C THR A 133 -4.81 -6.67 -8.36
N ILE A 134 -5.11 -5.52 -8.98
CA ILE A 134 -6.20 -4.64 -8.55
C ILE A 134 -7.55 -5.36 -8.58
N ILE A 135 -7.84 -6.13 -9.62
CA ILE A 135 -9.11 -6.89 -9.73
C ILE A 135 -9.22 -7.92 -8.60
N VAL A 136 -8.16 -8.67 -8.32
CA VAL A 136 -8.14 -9.65 -7.21
C VAL A 136 -8.35 -8.94 -5.88
N THR A 137 -7.67 -7.82 -5.62
CA THR A 137 -7.86 -7.04 -4.39
C THR A 137 -9.30 -6.54 -4.25
N LEU A 138 -9.92 -6.05 -5.33
CA LEU A 138 -11.33 -5.64 -5.26
C LEU A 138 -12.28 -6.81 -5.02
N MET A 139 -12.03 -7.97 -5.61
CA MET A 139 -12.83 -9.18 -5.33
C MET A 139 -12.72 -9.56 -3.85
N THR A 140 -11.52 -9.57 -3.29
CA THR A 140 -11.30 -9.84 -1.86
C THR A 140 -12.01 -8.80 -0.99
N MET A 141 -11.93 -7.51 -1.33
CA MET A 141 -12.62 -6.44 -0.60
C MET A 141 -14.14 -6.59 -0.69
N GLY A 142 -14.67 -6.96 -1.86
CA GLY A 142 -16.10 -7.22 -2.05
C GLY A 142 -16.61 -8.40 -1.21
N ILE A 143 -15.87 -9.51 -1.19
CA ILE A 143 -16.18 -10.67 -0.32
C ILE A 143 -16.14 -10.25 1.15
N GLY A 144 -15.09 -9.53 1.56
CA GLY A 144 -14.97 -9.01 2.92
C GLY A 144 -16.14 -8.13 3.34
N ALA A 145 -16.62 -7.26 2.46
CA ALA A 145 -17.78 -6.41 2.71
C ALA A 145 -19.08 -7.21 2.85
N ILE A 146 -19.25 -8.28 2.08
CA ILE A 146 -20.40 -9.19 2.21
C ILE A 146 -20.36 -9.92 3.56
N VAL A 147 -19.21 -10.51 3.91
CA VAL A 147 -19.01 -11.20 5.20
C VAL A 147 -19.26 -10.23 6.36
N ALA A 148 -18.72 -9.02 6.28
CA ALA A 148 -18.92 -7.97 7.27
C ALA A 148 -20.40 -7.59 7.45
N THR A 149 -21.17 -7.59 6.35
CA THR A 149 -22.63 -7.34 6.38
C THR A 149 -23.36 -8.49 7.07
N ILE A 150 -22.98 -9.74 6.80
CA ILE A 150 -23.54 -10.92 7.49
C ILE A 150 -23.27 -10.85 8.99
N VAL A 151 -22.02 -10.56 9.38
CA VAL A 151 -21.63 -10.39 10.79
C VAL A 151 -22.47 -9.31 11.46
N ASN A 152 -22.73 -8.19 10.78
CA ASN A 152 -23.58 -7.13 11.32
C ASN A 152 -25.02 -7.61 11.62
N VAL A 153 -25.60 -8.45 10.75
CA VAL A 153 -26.91 -9.06 11.01
C VAL A 153 -26.86 -9.94 12.26
N LEU A 154 -25.78 -10.73 12.44
CA LEU A 154 -25.59 -11.54 13.64
C LEU A 154 -25.49 -10.67 14.91
N VAL A 155 -24.85 -9.50 14.85
CA VAL A 155 -24.76 -8.55 15.96
C VAL A 155 -26.15 -8.08 16.40
N TYR A 156 -27.04 -7.76 15.46
CA TYR A 156 -28.42 -7.38 15.80
C TYR A 156 -29.21 -8.55 16.41
N MET A 157 -29.05 -9.77 15.89
CA MET A 157 -29.68 -10.94 16.49
C MET A 157 -29.18 -11.18 17.93
N ALA A 158 -27.88 -11.02 18.17
CA ALA A 158 -27.30 -11.11 19.51
C ALA A 158 -27.82 -10.01 20.46
N ALA A 159 -28.03 -8.79 19.94
CA ALA A 159 -28.65 -7.73 20.73
C ALA A 159 -30.07 -8.12 21.17
N VAL A 160 -30.89 -8.66 20.25
CA VAL A 160 -32.26 -9.11 20.53
C VAL A 160 -32.29 -10.20 21.61
N THR A 161 -31.47 -11.23 21.50
CA THR A 161 -31.45 -12.32 22.50
C THR A 161 -30.95 -11.86 23.86
N THR A 162 -30.06 -10.86 23.89
CA THR A 162 -29.50 -10.31 25.13
C THR A 162 -30.51 -9.47 25.92
N PHE A 163 -31.58 -8.96 25.29
CA PHE A 163 -32.62 -8.18 25.99
C PHE A 163 -33.29 -8.99 27.12
N SER A 164 -33.46 -10.30 26.94
CA SER A 164 -34.03 -11.20 27.95
C SER A 164 -33.11 -11.43 29.14
N VAL A 165 -31.80 -11.18 29.01
CA VAL A 165 -30.80 -11.41 30.05
C VAL A 165 -30.45 -10.11 30.77
N LYS A 166 -30.04 -9.07 30.02
CA LYS A 166 -29.64 -7.78 30.58
C LYS A 166 -29.80 -6.65 29.57
N THR A 167 -30.80 -5.80 29.80
CA THR A 167 -31.20 -4.71 28.91
C THR A 167 -30.06 -3.71 28.63
N SER A 168 -29.24 -3.36 29.62
CA SER A 168 -28.15 -2.38 29.42
C SER A 168 -27.09 -2.85 28.43
N ILE A 169 -26.76 -4.14 28.44
CA ILE A 169 -25.79 -4.75 27.52
C ILE A 169 -26.39 -4.82 26.12
N ALA A 170 -27.64 -5.30 26.01
CA ALA A 170 -28.36 -5.37 24.73
C ALA A 170 -28.43 -4.02 24.02
N VAL A 171 -28.77 -2.94 24.74
CA VAL A 171 -28.82 -1.57 24.20
C VAL A 171 -27.44 -1.15 23.67
N THR A 172 -26.36 -1.45 24.41
CA THR A 172 -25.00 -1.13 23.99
C THR A 172 -24.62 -1.84 22.70
N ILE A 173 -24.91 -3.15 22.59
CA ILE A 173 -24.64 -3.95 21.38
C ILE A 173 -25.45 -3.40 20.20
N PHE A 174 -26.72 -3.06 20.41
CA PHE A 174 -27.59 -2.52 19.37
C PHE A 174 -27.05 -1.19 18.79
N PHE A 175 -26.70 -0.22 19.64
CA PHE A 175 -26.15 1.05 19.18
C PHE A 175 -24.75 0.91 18.58
N GLY A 176 -23.92 -0.01 19.09
CA GLY A 176 -22.65 -0.37 18.46
C GLY A 176 -22.85 -0.93 17.04
N GLY A 177 -23.84 -1.81 16.86
CA GLY A 177 -24.26 -2.32 15.55
C GLY A 177 -24.71 -1.20 14.60
N LEU A 178 -25.45 -0.19 15.09
CA LEU A 178 -25.89 0.94 14.28
C LEU A 178 -24.72 1.76 13.74
N ILE A 179 -23.73 2.05 14.60
CA ILE A 179 -22.49 2.73 14.20
C ILE A 179 -21.77 1.90 13.13
N TYR A 180 -21.65 0.59 13.34
CA TYR A 180 -21.02 -0.31 12.38
C TYR A 180 -21.77 -0.37 11.04
N THR A 181 -23.11 -0.38 11.04
CA THR A 181 -23.91 -0.24 9.81
C THR A 181 -23.57 1.05 9.06
N GLY A 182 -23.42 2.17 9.77
CA GLY A 182 -23.02 3.44 9.16
C GLY A 182 -21.68 3.33 8.43
N ILE A 183 -20.68 2.70 9.06
CA ILE A 183 -19.37 2.45 8.46
C ILE A 183 -19.49 1.54 7.23
N LEU A 184 -20.30 0.48 7.30
CA LEU A 184 -20.54 -0.42 6.17
C LEU A 184 -21.16 0.29 4.97
N ILE A 185 -22.15 1.16 5.20
CA ILE A 185 -22.77 1.94 4.12
C ILE A 185 -21.72 2.82 3.43
N ILE A 186 -20.91 3.55 4.20
CA ILE A 186 -19.83 4.37 3.66
C ILE A 186 -18.85 3.49 2.87
N GLY A 187 -18.46 2.34 3.42
CA GLY A 187 -17.60 1.36 2.76
C GLY A 187 -18.15 0.89 1.41
N TRP A 188 -19.42 0.50 1.35
CA TRP A 188 -20.10 0.08 0.12
C TRP A 188 -20.15 1.19 -0.93
N THR A 189 -20.45 2.43 -0.53
CA THR A 189 -20.50 3.56 -1.47
C THR A 189 -19.13 3.86 -2.08
N LEU A 190 -18.06 3.77 -1.30
CA LEU A 190 -16.69 3.93 -1.79
C LEU A 190 -16.29 2.78 -2.70
N TYR A 191 -16.61 1.54 -2.32
CA TYR A 191 -16.33 0.34 -3.11
C TYR A 191 -16.98 0.42 -4.51
N ILE A 192 -18.27 0.75 -4.59
CA ILE A 192 -18.99 0.87 -5.87
C ILE A 192 -18.38 1.96 -6.76
N LYS A 193 -17.97 3.11 -6.18
CA LYS A 193 -17.30 4.18 -6.92
C LYS A 193 -15.96 3.72 -7.50
N ILE A 194 -15.15 3.00 -6.71
CA ILE A 194 -13.85 2.46 -7.15
C ILE A 194 -14.03 1.43 -8.28
N VAL A 195 -14.96 0.48 -8.12
CA VAL A 195 -15.27 -0.52 -9.15
C VAL A 195 -15.73 0.17 -10.44
N SER A 196 -16.63 1.15 -10.33
CA SER A 196 -17.15 1.91 -11.47
C SER A 196 -16.04 2.67 -12.21
N PHE A 197 -15.15 3.32 -11.46
CA PHE A 197 -13.97 4.00 -12.02
C PHE A 197 -13.05 3.03 -12.78
N MET A 198 -12.80 1.83 -12.22
CA MET A 198 -11.98 0.82 -12.89
C MET A 198 -12.62 0.33 -14.20
N ILE A 199 -13.94 0.05 -14.19
CA ILE A 199 -14.66 -0.38 -15.40
C ILE A 199 -14.56 0.68 -16.50
N LEU A 200 -14.69 1.96 -16.15
CA LEU A 200 -14.52 3.07 -17.10
C LEU A 200 -13.11 3.09 -17.70
N PHE A 201 -12.08 2.90 -16.88
CA PHE A 201 -10.70 2.88 -17.34
C PHE A 201 -10.44 1.72 -18.31
N ILE A 202 -10.91 0.51 -17.97
CA ILE A 202 -10.79 -0.68 -18.82
C ILE A 202 -11.52 -0.46 -20.15
N ARG A 203 -12.76 0.07 -20.12
CA ARG A 203 -13.53 0.37 -21.34
C ARG A 203 -12.80 1.38 -22.22
N LYS A 204 -12.23 2.44 -21.64
CA LYS A 204 -11.46 3.46 -22.37
C LYS A 204 -10.22 2.83 -23.03
N TYR A 205 -9.52 1.96 -22.31
CA TYR A 205 -8.36 1.25 -22.83
C TYR A 205 -8.70 0.31 -24.00
N ILE A 206 -9.76 -0.51 -23.84
CA ILE A 206 -10.25 -1.40 -24.90
C ILE A 206 -10.70 -0.59 -26.13
N GLY A 207 -11.38 0.53 -25.93
CA GLY A 207 -11.78 1.44 -26.99
C GLY A 207 -10.57 1.97 -27.78
N TRP A 208 -9.54 2.44 -27.07
CA TRP A 208 -8.30 2.90 -27.69
C TRP A 208 -7.61 1.81 -28.53
N ILE A 209 -7.54 0.57 -28.04
CA ILE A 209 -7.01 -0.57 -28.80
C ILE A 209 -7.82 -0.79 -30.08
N LYS A 210 -9.16 -0.86 -29.97
CA LYS A 210 -10.05 -1.08 -31.12
C LYS A 210 -9.84 -0.03 -32.20
N THR A 211 -9.73 1.24 -31.82
CA THR A 211 -9.46 2.35 -32.74
C THR A 211 -8.13 2.17 -33.47
N LYS A 212 -7.04 1.82 -32.77
CA LYS A 212 -5.73 1.62 -33.40
C LYS A 212 -5.69 0.40 -34.32
N LEU A 213 -6.35 -0.70 -33.94
CA LEU A 213 -6.49 -1.87 -34.81
C LEU A 213 -7.35 -1.60 -36.04
N MET A 214 -8.35 -0.71 -35.95
CA MET A 214 -9.15 -0.26 -37.09
C MET A 214 -8.29 0.46 -38.13
N TYR A 215 -7.41 1.38 -37.71
CA TYR A 215 -6.48 2.06 -38.63
C TYR A 215 -5.51 1.10 -39.31
N VAL A 216 -4.97 0.12 -38.55
CA VAL A 216 -4.12 -0.93 -39.12
C VAL A 216 -4.86 -1.76 -40.16
N ARG A 217 -6.12 -2.12 -39.90
CA ARG A 217 -6.95 -2.86 -40.85
C ARG A 217 -7.26 -2.03 -42.10
N ALA A 218 -7.58 -0.75 -41.94
CA ALA A 218 -7.84 0.16 -43.05
C ALA A 218 -6.62 0.31 -43.97
N LYS A 219 -5.42 0.49 -43.39
CA LYS A 219 -4.15 0.51 -44.14
C LYS A 219 -3.94 -0.79 -44.91
N ASN A 220 -4.01 -1.94 -44.24
CA ASN A 220 -3.81 -3.24 -44.88
C ASN A 220 -4.82 -3.46 -46.03
N ASN A 221 -6.08 -3.05 -45.86
CA ASN A 221 -7.09 -3.15 -46.92
C ASN A 221 -6.79 -2.23 -48.10
N TYR A 222 -6.22 -1.04 -47.88
CA TYR A 222 -5.76 -0.15 -48.94
C TYR A 222 -4.57 -0.75 -49.71
N GLU A 223 -3.58 -1.31 -49.00
CA GLU A 223 -2.43 -2.00 -49.63
C GLU A 223 -2.87 -3.22 -50.45
N ILE A 224 -3.89 -3.95 -50.01
CA ILE A 224 -4.41 -5.14 -50.69
C ILE A 224 -5.33 -4.79 -51.88
N ASN A 225 -6.17 -3.75 -51.77
CA ASN A 225 -7.19 -3.41 -52.76
C ASN A 225 -6.84 -2.21 -53.67
N GLY A 226 -5.73 -1.52 -53.45
CA GLY A 226 -5.49 -0.17 -53.97
C GLY A 226 -4.04 0.20 -54.26
N GLY A 227 -3.25 -0.75 -54.75
CA GLY A 227 -2.10 -0.47 -55.63
C GLY A 227 -2.48 -0.39 -57.11
N VAL A 228 -3.76 -0.14 -57.42
CA VAL A 228 -4.19 0.15 -58.79
C VAL A 228 -3.85 1.61 -59.06
N LYS A 229 -2.71 1.79 -59.71
CA LYS A 229 -2.31 3.06 -60.32
C LYS A 229 -3.42 3.54 -61.24
N GLU A 230 -4.01 4.68 -60.93
CA GLU A 230 -4.53 5.60 -61.95
C GLU A 230 -3.31 6.29 -62.59
N ASP A 231 -2.56 5.56 -63.42
CA ASP A 231 -1.61 6.16 -64.34
C ASP A 231 -1.93 5.62 -65.75
N GLU A 232 -2.41 6.52 -66.61
CA GLU A 232 -2.73 6.42 -68.05
C GLU A 232 -4.02 5.71 -68.50
#